data_AF-A0A8C5XDV7-F1
#
_entry.id   AF-A0A8C5XDV7-F1
#
_cell.length_a   1.000
_cell.length_b   1.000
_cell.length_c   1.000
_cell.angle_alpha   90.00
_cell.angle_beta   90.00
_cell.angle_gamma   90.00
#
_symmetry.space_group_name_H-M   'P 1'
#
loop_
_entity.id
_entity.type
_entity.pdbx_description
1 polymer ?
#
loop_
_entity_poly.entity_id
_entity_poly.type
_entity_poly.pdbx_seq_one_letter_code
_entity_poly.pdbx_strand_id
1 'polypeptide(L)'
;MAGYLSESDFVMVEEGFSTRDLLEELTLGASQATTGDVAAFFVADLGAVVRRHFCFLKCLPRVRPFYTVKCNSSPGVLKVLAELGLGFSCANKIASVINSALDLYFPEGCGVDILAELGRYYVTSAFTMAVSIIAKKEALLDQPSREEENGSAPKTIVYHLDEGVYGIFNSVLFDNICPTPILQKSKVHQYCCMSLESIHFTAV
;
A
#
# COMPACT_ATOMS: atom_id res chain seq x y z
N MET A 1 -2.27 -30.14 1.02
CA MET A 1 -1.12 -29.28 1.35
C MET A 1 -1.66 -28.08 2.12
N ALA A 2 -1.69 -28.17 3.43
CA ALA A 2 -2.12 -27.10 4.34
C ALA A 2 -0.91 -26.77 5.21
N GLY A 3 -0.46 -25.52 5.21
CA GLY A 3 0.69 -25.10 6.03
C GLY A 3 1.63 -24.09 5.37
N TYR A 4 1.11 -22.99 4.82
CA TYR A 4 1.98 -21.89 4.38
C TYR A 4 1.71 -20.55 5.05
N LEU A 5 0.73 -20.48 5.97
CA LEU A 5 0.36 -19.27 6.71
C LEU A 5 -0.16 -19.65 8.10
N SER A 6 0.22 -18.90 9.13
CA SER A 6 -0.36 -19.07 10.47
C SER A 6 -1.75 -18.45 10.48
N GLU A 7 -2.74 -19.09 11.12
CA GLU A 7 -4.10 -18.52 11.24
C GLU A 7 -4.09 -17.17 11.98
N SER A 8 -3.04 -16.89 12.75
CA SER A 8 -2.83 -15.66 13.50
C SER A 8 -2.60 -14.41 12.65
N ASP A 9 -2.27 -14.55 11.36
CA ASP A 9 -1.98 -13.43 10.45
C ASP A 9 -3.24 -12.89 9.75
N PHE A 10 -4.39 -13.53 9.96
CA PHE A 10 -5.66 -13.19 9.31
C PHE A 10 -6.72 -12.86 10.35
N VAL A 11 -7.33 -11.70 10.21
CA VAL A 11 -8.50 -11.30 11.01
C VAL A 11 -9.69 -11.23 10.08
N MET A 12 -10.66 -12.11 10.30
CA MET A 12 -11.97 -12.00 9.67
C MET A 12 -12.78 -10.95 10.43
N VAL A 13 -13.25 -9.94 9.72
CA VAL A 13 -13.97 -8.81 10.31
C VAL A 13 -15.44 -8.82 9.88
N GLU A 14 -16.32 -8.32 10.73
CA GLU A 14 -17.74 -8.20 10.42
C GLU A 14 -18.01 -7.16 9.32
N GLU A 15 -19.17 -7.25 8.69
CA GLU A 15 -19.58 -6.28 7.67
C GLU A 15 -19.69 -4.88 8.28
N GLY A 16 -18.99 -3.91 7.67
CA GLY A 16 -18.92 -2.53 8.17
C GLY A 16 -17.70 -2.22 9.03
N PHE A 17 -16.92 -3.22 9.44
CA PHE A 17 -15.64 -3.02 10.12
C PHE A 17 -14.56 -2.61 9.12
N SER A 18 -13.93 -1.45 9.34
CA SER A 18 -12.95 -0.90 8.41
C SER A 18 -11.52 -1.25 8.79
N THR A 19 -10.60 -1.14 7.82
CA THR A 19 -9.15 -1.25 8.07
C THR A 19 -8.68 -0.27 9.15
N ARG A 20 -9.34 0.90 9.25
CA ARG A 20 -9.05 1.89 10.28
C ARG A 20 -9.44 1.38 11.67
N ASP A 21 -10.58 0.73 11.82
CA ASP A 21 -11.03 0.20 13.11
C ASP A 21 -10.07 -0.90 13.59
N LEU A 22 -9.63 -1.77 12.67
CA LEU A 22 -8.60 -2.77 12.96
C LEU A 22 -7.29 -2.13 13.40
N LEU A 23 -6.90 -1.03 12.75
CA LEU A 23 -5.69 -0.30 13.08
C LEU A 23 -5.78 0.30 14.49
N GLU A 24 -6.93 0.91 14.83
CA GLU A 24 -7.17 1.44 16.17
C GLU A 24 -7.09 0.35 17.23
N GLU A 25 -7.69 -0.81 16.99
CA GLU A 25 -7.66 -1.96 17.91
C GLU A 25 -6.23 -2.50 18.12
N LEU A 26 -5.50 -2.74 17.03
CA LEU A 26 -4.12 -3.25 17.10
C LEU A 26 -3.18 -2.26 17.81
N THR A 27 -3.33 -0.98 17.51
CA THR A 27 -2.56 0.08 18.14
C THR A 27 -2.88 0.21 19.64
N LEU A 28 -4.15 0.10 20.04
CA LEU A 28 -4.56 0.12 21.44
C LEU A 28 -4.07 -1.12 22.20
N GLY A 29 -4.09 -2.30 21.56
CA GLY A 29 -3.57 -3.55 22.14
C GLY A 29 -2.07 -3.50 22.34
N ALA A 30 -1.32 -3.01 21.34
CA ALA A 30 0.14 -2.87 21.43
C ALA A 30 0.55 -1.87 22.53
N SER A 31 -0.18 -0.77 22.68
CA SER A 31 0.06 0.23 23.74
C SER A 31 -0.14 -0.33 25.16
N GLN A 32 -0.99 -1.35 25.33
CA GLN A 32 -1.25 -1.99 26.63
C GLN A 32 -0.25 -3.11 26.97
N ALA A 33 0.35 -3.73 25.95
CA ALA A 33 1.24 -4.87 26.11
C ALA A 33 2.71 -4.49 26.34
N THR A 34 3.15 -3.30 25.89
CA THR A 34 4.55 -2.89 25.97
C THR A 34 4.70 -1.46 26.49
N THR A 35 5.61 -1.24 27.43
CA THR A 35 6.03 0.09 27.93
C THR A 35 6.98 0.83 26.96
N GLY A 36 7.06 0.42 25.69
CA GLY A 36 7.97 0.95 24.67
C GLY A 36 7.24 1.29 23.36
N ASP A 37 7.92 2.04 22.49
CA ASP A 37 7.40 2.44 21.17
C ASP A 37 6.94 1.22 20.37
N VAL A 38 5.73 1.31 19.82
CA VAL A 38 5.16 0.29 18.94
C VAL A 38 5.85 0.43 17.58
N ALA A 39 6.51 -0.64 17.12
CA ALA A 39 7.15 -0.66 15.81
C ALA A 39 6.13 -0.47 14.68
N ALA A 40 6.55 0.15 13.58
CA ALA A 40 5.74 0.28 12.39
C ALA A 40 5.19 -1.08 11.88
N PHE A 41 3.94 -1.10 11.44
CA PHE A 41 3.28 -2.31 10.95
C PHE A 41 2.30 -2.03 9.81
N PHE A 42 1.98 -3.07 9.05
CA PHE A 42 1.04 -3.02 7.92
C PHE A 42 -0.25 -3.76 8.25
N VAL A 43 -1.37 -3.22 7.77
CA VAL A 43 -2.67 -3.89 7.72
C VAL A 43 -3.10 -3.97 6.26
N ALA A 44 -3.51 -5.16 5.82
CA ALA A 44 -3.92 -5.41 4.45
C ALA A 44 -5.41 -5.80 4.38
N ASP A 45 -6.21 -5.02 3.65
CA ASP A 45 -7.57 -5.40 3.24
C ASP A 45 -7.49 -6.33 2.02
N LEU A 46 -7.51 -7.63 2.26
CA LEU A 46 -7.54 -8.63 1.20
C LEU A 46 -8.85 -8.59 0.40
N GLY A 47 -9.94 -8.10 0.99
CA GLY A 47 -11.18 -7.84 0.28
C GLY A 47 -11.00 -6.77 -0.82
N ALA A 48 -10.13 -5.78 -0.62
CA ALA A 48 -9.77 -4.81 -1.66
C ALA A 48 -9.10 -5.49 -2.86
N VAL A 49 -8.21 -6.45 -2.61
CA VAL A 49 -7.56 -7.26 -3.66
C VAL A 49 -8.60 -8.04 -4.45
N VAL A 50 -9.54 -8.70 -3.76
CA VAL A 50 -10.66 -9.45 -4.37
C VAL A 50 -11.54 -8.54 -5.23
N ARG A 51 -11.98 -7.39 -4.69
CA ARG A 51 -12.81 -6.42 -5.44
C ARG A 51 -12.11 -5.93 -6.70
N ARG A 52 -10.80 -5.68 -6.60
CA ARG A 52 -9.97 -5.23 -7.71
C ARG A 52 -9.82 -6.31 -8.80
N HIS A 53 -9.75 -7.58 -8.40
CA HIS A 53 -9.77 -8.71 -9.33
C HIS A 53 -11.07 -8.78 -10.14
N PHE A 54 -12.21 -8.79 -9.46
CA PHE A 54 -13.51 -8.84 -10.15
C PHE A 54 -13.76 -7.60 -11.01
N CYS A 55 -13.32 -6.42 -10.56
CA CYS A 55 -13.35 -5.20 -11.37
C CYS A 55 -12.52 -5.36 -12.65
N PHE A 56 -11.32 -5.93 -12.56
CA PHE A 56 -10.47 -6.18 -13.73
C PHE A 56 -11.17 -7.09 -14.73
N LEU A 57 -11.69 -8.23 -14.29
CA LEU A 57 -12.38 -9.18 -15.17
C LEU A 57 -13.64 -8.59 -15.79
N LYS A 58 -14.39 -7.76 -15.05
CA LYS A 58 -15.58 -7.08 -15.56
C LYS A 58 -15.21 -6.06 -16.65
N CYS A 59 -14.15 -5.30 -16.45
CA CYS A 59 -13.72 -4.25 -17.37
C CYS A 59 -12.95 -4.79 -18.58
N LEU A 60 -12.21 -5.89 -18.41
CA LEU A 60 -11.35 -6.51 -19.42
C LEU A 60 -11.61 -8.03 -19.50
N PRO A 61 -12.81 -8.45 -19.93
CA PRO A 61 -13.23 -9.87 -19.87
C PRO A 61 -12.46 -10.79 -20.81
N ARG A 62 -11.74 -10.24 -21.79
CA ARG A 62 -10.90 -10.98 -22.74
C ARG A 62 -9.42 -11.02 -22.35
N VAL A 63 -9.03 -10.32 -21.29
CA VAL A 63 -7.63 -10.21 -20.86
C VAL A 63 -7.42 -11.09 -19.65
N ARG A 64 -6.45 -12.00 -19.71
CA ARG A 64 -6.09 -12.86 -18.58
C ARG A 64 -5.06 -12.16 -17.70
N PRO A 65 -5.38 -11.88 -16.42
CA PRO A 65 -4.46 -11.21 -15.51
C PRO A 65 -3.36 -12.15 -14.99
N PHE A 66 -2.16 -11.58 -14.85
CA PHE A 66 -1.00 -12.16 -14.15
C PHE A 66 -0.49 -11.18 -13.10
N TYR A 67 -0.18 -11.65 -11.90
CA TYR A 67 0.32 -10.79 -10.82
C TYR A 67 1.86 -10.77 -10.78
N THR A 68 2.45 -9.58 -10.79
CA THR A 68 3.91 -9.42 -10.68
C THR A 68 4.35 -9.54 -9.22
N VAL A 69 4.92 -10.69 -8.84
CA VAL A 69 5.26 -11.01 -7.44
C VAL A 69 6.26 -10.01 -6.83
N LYS A 70 7.12 -9.40 -7.65
CA LYS A 70 8.07 -8.36 -7.22
C LYS A 70 7.38 -7.14 -6.59
N CYS A 71 6.14 -6.83 -6.95
CA CYS A 71 5.45 -5.64 -6.46
C CYS A 71 5.06 -5.74 -4.98
N ASN A 72 4.59 -6.91 -4.54
CA ASN A 72 4.34 -7.23 -3.13
C ASN A 72 4.21 -8.75 -3.01
N SER A 73 5.12 -9.37 -2.27
CA SER A 73 5.19 -10.82 -2.09
C SER A 73 4.49 -11.30 -0.81
N SER A 74 3.56 -10.52 -0.26
CA SER A 74 2.77 -10.90 0.92
C SER A 74 2.06 -12.22 0.66
N PRO A 75 2.29 -13.26 1.49
CA PRO A 75 1.66 -14.56 1.28
C PRO A 75 0.13 -14.50 1.26
N GLY A 76 -0.49 -13.59 2.02
CA GLY A 76 -1.95 -13.39 2.01
C GLY A 76 -2.46 -12.92 0.65
N VAL A 77 -1.78 -11.96 0.03
CA VAL A 77 -2.10 -11.49 -1.33
C VAL A 77 -1.90 -12.60 -2.35
N LEU A 78 -0.76 -13.29 -2.29
CA LEU A 78 -0.45 -14.37 -3.23
C LEU A 78 -1.46 -15.52 -3.11
N LYS A 79 -1.84 -15.91 -1.89
CA LYS A 79 -2.83 -16.96 -1.65
C LYS A 79 -4.19 -16.59 -2.21
N VAL A 80 -4.70 -15.39 -1.90
CA VAL A 80 -6.01 -14.93 -2.40
C VAL A 80 -6.02 -14.87 -3.93
N LEU A 81 -4.99 -14.30 -4.57
CA LEU A 81 -4.92 -14.24 -6.02
C LEU A 81 -4.80 -15.64 -6.66
N ALA A 82 -4.08 -16.57 -6.02
CA ALA A 82 -4.00 -17.95 -6.48
C ALA A 82 -5.36 -18.67 -6.40
N GLU A 83 -6.10 -18.48 -5.31
CA GLU A 83 -7.46 -19.03 -5.13
C GLU A 83 -8.46 -18.44 -6.13
N LEU A 84 -8.28 -17.18 -6.55
CA LEU A 84 -9.04 -16.54 -7.61
C LEU A 84 -8.63 -16.98 -9.03
N GLY A 85 -7.61 -17.84 -9.16
CA GLY A 85 -7.16 -18.39 -10.45
C GLY A 85 -6.22 -17.49 -11.25
N LEU A 86 -5.60 -16.50 -10.62
CA LEU A 86 -4.62 -15.63 -11.27
C LEU A 86 -3.31 -16.38 -11.60
N GLY A 87 -2.69 -16.00 -12.73
CA GLY A 87 -1.30 -16.36 -12.99
C GLY A 87 -0.33 -15.46 -12.21
N PHE A 88 0.94 -15.86 -12.12
CA PHE A 88 2.00 -15.06 -11.46
C PHE A 88 3.17 -14.84 -12.41
N SER A 89 3.58 -13.59 -12.57
CA SER A 89 4.80 -13.20 -13.26
C SER A 89 5.93 -13.08 -12.23
N CYS A 90 6.88 -14.01 -12.32
CA CYS A 90 8.11 -13.99 -11.55
C CYS A 90 9.21 -13.44 -12.45
N ALA A 91 9.82 -12.32 -12.06
CA ALA A 91 10.82 -11.64 -12.87
C ALA A 91 12.05 -12.54 -13.10
N ASN A 92 12.13 -13.16 -14.28
CA ASN A 92 13.33 -13.80 -14.78
C ASN A 92 13.66 -13.21 -16.15
N LYS A 93 14.91 -12.81 -16.38
CA LYS A 93 15.35 -12.07 -17.60
C LYS A 93 15.05 -12.79 -18.93
N ILE A 94 14.76 -14.09 -18.86
CA ILE A 94 14.47 -14.96 -19.99
C ILE A 94 13.05 -14.75 -20.53
N ALA A 95 12.09 -14.35 -19.67
CA ALA A 95 10.69 -14.21 -20.06
C ALA A 95 10.45 -13.08 -21.06
N SER A 96 11.19 -11.97 -20.97
CA SER A 96 11.04 -10.84 -21.90
C SER A 96 11.51 -11.18 -23.32
N VAL A 97 12.57 -11.98 -23.46
CA VAL A 97 13.05 -12.48 -24.76
C VAL A 97 12.03 -13.40 -25.40
N ILE A 98 11.37 -14.23 -24.60
CA ILE A 98 10.30 -15.14 -25.05
C ILE A 98 9.08 -14.35 -25.52
N ASN A 99 8.65 -13.33 -24.78
CA ASN A 99 7.48 -12.53 -25.14
C ASN A 99 7.69 -11.76 -26.45
N SER A 100 8.87 -11.16 -26.67
CA SER A 100 9.18 -10.50 -27.95
C SER A 100 9.23 -11.46 -29.14
N ALA A 101 9.61 -12.73 -28.92
CA ALA A 101 9.50 -13.76 -29.93
C ALA A 101 8.03 -14.15 -30.17
N LEU A 102 7.23 -14.27 -29.12
CA LEU A 102 5.81 -14.61 -29.25
C LEU A 102 5.03 -13.55 -30.05
N ASP A 103 5.30 -12.27 -29.85
CA ASP A 103 4.66 -11.18 -30.61
C ASP A 103 5.09 -11.17 -32.09
N LEU A 104 6.33 -11.58 -32.38
CA LEU A 104 6.85 -11.68 -33.75
C LEU A 104 6.29 -12.90 -34.49
N TYR A 105 6.10 -14.03 -33.78
CA TYR A 105 5.67 -15.30 -34.38
C TYR A 105 4.15 -15.56 -34.29
N PHE A 106 3.44 -14.89 -33.38
CA PHE A 106 2.01 -15.12 -33.11
C PHE A 106 1.20 -13.80 -32.94
N PRO A 107 0.99 -13.04 -34.03
CA PRO A 107 0.28 -11.76 -33.99
C PRO A 107 -1.25 -11.88 -33.81
N GLU A 108 -1.91 -10.77 -33.45
CA GLU A 108 -3.36 -10.73 -33.21
C GLU A 108 -4.19 -11.29 -34.39
N GLY A 109 -5.16 -12.16 -34.07
CA GLY A 109 -5.98 -12.87 -35.04
C GLY A 109 -5.53 -14.29 -35.36
N CYS A 110 -4.35 -14.73 -34.88
CA CYS A 110 -3.90 -16.11 -35.03
C CYS A 110 -4.40 -17.08 -33.94
N GLY A 111 -5.34 -16.65 -33.08
CA GLY A 111 -5.89 -17.45 -31.98
C GLY A 111 -5.13 -17.37 -30.65
N VAL A 112 -4.56 -16.19 -30.33
CA VAL A 112 -3.69 -15.98 -29.16
C VAL A 112 -4.44 -15.27 -28.02
N ASP A 113 -4.12 -15.67 -26.79
CA ASP A 113 -4.66 -15.11 -25.54
C ASP A 113 -3.93 -13.82 -25.14
N ILE A 114 -4.69 -12.77 -24.75
CA ILE A 114 -4.13 -11.49 -24.28
C ILE A 114 -3.85 -11.57 -22.78
N LEU A 115 -2.59 -11.31 -22.39
CA LEU A 115 -2.15 -11.34 -21.00
C LEU A 115 -1.82 -9.94 -20.49
N ALA A 116 -2.12 -9.66 -19.22
CA ALA A 116 -1.70 -8.42 -18.56
C ALA A 116 -0.92 -8.70 -17.27
N GLU A 117 0.28 -8.13 -17.16
CA GLU A 117 1.04 -8.13 -15.92
C GLU A 117 0.62 -6.95 -15.02
N LEU A 118 0.01 -7.28 -13.89
CA LEU A 118 -0.59 -6.34 -12.95
C LEU A 118 0.12 -6.48 -11.61
N GLY A 119 0.85 -5.45 -11.21
CA GLY A 119 1.46 -5.37 -9.88
C GLY A 119 0.66 -4.46 -8.96
N ARG A 120 1.07 -3.19 -8.93
CA ARG A 120 0.47 -2.10 -8.11
C ARG A 120 -1.06 -2.02 -8.22
N TYR A 121 -1.62 -2.35 -9.37
CA TYR A 121 -3.07 -2.39 -9.58
C TYR A 121 -3.82 -3.18 -8.49
N TYR A 122 -3.28 -4.30 -8.01
CA TYR A 122 -3.92 -5.17 -7.01
C TYR A 122 -3.69 -4.72 -5.57
N VAL A 123 -2.53 -4.14 -5.28
CA VAL A 123 -2.04 -4.02 -3.90
C VAL A 123 -1.97 -2.60 -3.38
N THR A 124 -1.92 -1.58 -4.24
CA THR A 124 -1.68 -0.20 -3.78
C THR A 124 -2.73 0.30 -2.77
N SER A 125 -4.02 0.05 -3.01
CA SER A 125 -5.09 0.46 -2.09
C SER A 125 -5.41 -0.58 -1.01
N ALA A 126 -4.79 -1.76 -1.05
CA ALA A 126 -5.06 -2.83 -0.10
C ALA A 126 -4.27 -2.64 1.20
N PHE A 127 -3.16 -1.91 1.18
CA PHE A 127 -2.26 -1.79 2.33
C PHE A 127 -2.37 -0.41 2.97
N THR A 128 -2.59 -0.41 4.28
CA THR A 128 -2.43 0.76 5.14
C THR A 128 -1.32 0.47 6.14
N MET A 129 -0.56 1.50 6.48
CA MET A 129 0.58 1.39 7.37
C MET A 129 0.41 2.31 8.57
N ALA A 130 0.75 1.83 9.76
CA ALA A 130 0.89 2.67 10.95
C ALA A 130 2.37 2.85 11.28
N VAL A 131 2.76 4.09 11.54
CA VAL A 131 4.11 4.49 11.95
C VAL A 131 4.03 5.34 13.22
N SER A 132 5.05 5.21 14.06
CA SER A 132 5.11 5.90 15.34
C SER A 132 5.73 7.29 15.17
N ILE A 133 5.18 8.28 15.87
CA ILE A 133 5.76 9.62 15.94
C ILE A 133 6.76 9.64 17.08
N ILE A 134 8.05 9.63 16.74
CA ILE A 134 9.15 9.59 17.71
C ILE A 134 9.54 10.98 18.23
N ALA A 135 9.27 12.04 17.44
CA ALA A 135 9.49 13.40 17.89
C ALA A 135 8.54 14.40 17.23
N LYS A 136 8.29 15.49 17.94
CA LYS A 136 7.50 16.62 17.47
C LYS A 136 8.30 17.90 17.72
N LYS A 137 8.50 18.70 16.68
CA LYS A 137 9.23 19.97 16.75
C LYS A 137 8.37 21.11 16.22
N GLU A 138 8.26 22.20 16.97
CA GLU A 138 7.73 23.46 16.44
C GLU A 138 8.83 24.16 15.64
N ALA A 139 8.59 24.37 14.35
CA ALA A 139 9.42 25.16 13.48
C ALA A 139 8.79 26.56 13.34
N LEU A 140 9.58 27.57 13.67
CA LEU A 140 9.30 28.94 13.27
C LEU A 140 9.70 29.05 11.79
N LEU A 141 8.74 29.41 10.94
CA LEU A 141 9.09 29.83 9.59
C LEU A 141 9.75 31.19 9.71
N ASP A 142 11.07 31.26 9.47
CA ASP A 142 11.76 32.53 9.22
C ASP A 142 11.22 33.09 7.89
N GLN A 143 10.08 33.78 7.93
CA GLN A 143 9.69 34.65 6.83
C GLN A 143 10.49 35.95 6.94
N PRO A 144 11.19 36.40 5.89
CA PRO A 144 11.63 37.78 5.81
C PRO A 144 10.38 38.67 5.63
N SER A 145 9.97 39.28 6.74
CA SER A 145 9.13 40.47 6.90
C SER A 145 8.54 41.08 5.61
N ARG A 146 7.23 40.88 5.41
CA ARG A 146 6.36 41.98 4.99
C ARG A 146 5.48 42.32 6.18
N GLU A 147 5.66 43.54 6.67
CA GLU A 147 4.86 44.12 7.74
C GLU A 147 3.38 44.09 7.34
N GLU A 148 2.54 43.46 8.15
CA GLU A 148 1.16 43.90 8.41
C GLU A 148 0.52 43.11 9.56
N GLU A 149 -0.41 43.78 10.23
CA GLU A 149 -0.87 43.62 11.60
C GLU A 149 -1.74 42.37 11.87
N ASN A 150 -1.76 41.97 13.14
CA ASN A 150 -2.77 41.11 13.78
C ASN A 150 -2.94 39.67 13.21
N GLY A 151 -2.11 38.76 13.72
CA GLY A 151 -2.39 37.33 13.66
C GLY A 151 -1.22 36.52 14.18
N SER A 152 -1.46 35.59 15.11
CA SER A 152 -0.47 34.61 15.57
C SER A 152 0.31 34.05 14.38
N ALA A 153 1.64 34.24 14.35
CA ALA A 153 2.49 33.68 13.30
C ALA A 153 2.19 32.17 13.10
N PRO A 154 2.09 31.68 11.85
CA PRO A 154 1.77 30.28 11.60
C PRO A 154 2.89 29.39 12.13
N LYS A 155 2.63 28.73 13.26
CA LYS A 155 3.52 27.73 13.83
C LYS A 155 3.48 26.48 12.95
N THR A 156 4.61 26.13 12.34
CA THR A 156 4.72 24.86 11.60
C THR A 156 5.12 23.79 12.59
N ILE A 157 4.42 22.65 12.60
CA ILE A 157 4.77 21.50 13.43
C ILE A 157 5.37 20.44 12.51
N VAL A 158 6.59 20.01 12.84
CA VAL A 158 7.31 18.94 12.15
C VAL A 158 7.27 17.69 13.01
N TYR A 159 6.83 16.59 12.43
CA TYR A 159 6.82 15.27 13.07
C TYR A 159 7.95 14.42 12.51
N HIS A 160 8.70 13.77 13.38
CA HIS A 160 9.69 12.75 13.03
C HIS A 160 9.07 11.38 13.26
N LEU A 161 9.22 10.51 12.28
CA LEU A 161 8.70 9.15 12.28
C LEU A 161 9.85 8.17 12.57
N ASP A 162 9.52 6.99 13.09
CA ASP A 162 10.46 5.89 13.34
C ASP A 162 11.02 5.26 12.05
N GLU A 163 10.47 5.64 10.90
CA GLU A 163 10.78 5.10 9.59
C GLU A 163 11.04 6.20 8.55
N GLY A 164 11.72 5.85 7.46
CA GLY A 164 12.23 6.82 6.49
C GLY A 164 12.23 6.36 5.04
N VAL A 165 12.74 7.23 4.16
CA VAL A 165 12.82 7.01 2.70
C VAL A 165 13.76 5.86 2.30
N TYR A 166 14.63 5.42 3.21
CA TYR A 166 15.46 4.23 3.00
C TYR A 166 14.80 2.94 3.50
N GLY A 167 13.67 3.05 4.19
CA GLY A 167 12.85 1.95 4.67
C GLY A 167 11.53 1.89 3.91
N ILE A 168 10.43 1.94 4.65
CA ILE A 168 9.06 1.81 4.12
C ILE A 168 8.64 2.96 3.19
N PHE A 169 9.30 4.12 3.24
CA PHE A 169 9.00 5.28 2.38
C PHE A 169 9.89 5.35 1.13
N ASN A 170 10.49 4.24 0.72
CA ASN A 170 11.33 4.18 -0.48
C ASN A 170 10.60 4.58 -1.77
N SER A 171 9.26 4.48 -1.78
CA SER A 171 8.41 4.90 -2.89
C SER A 171 8.59 6.38 -3.21
N VAL A 172 8.94 7.20 -2.22
CA VAL A 172 9.22 8.63 -2.42
C VAL A 172 10.44 8.83 -3.33
N LEU A 173 11.46 7.98 -3.19
CA LEU A 173 12.70 8.07 -3.98
C LEU A 173 12.64 7.33 -5.31
N PHE A 174 12.07 6.12 -5.31
CA PHE A 174 12.15 5.23 -6.48
C PHE A 174 10.90 5.26 -7.36
N ASP A 175 9.75 5.61 -6.81
CA ASP A 175 8.47 5.62 -7.51
C ASP A 175 7.87 7.03 -7.67
N ASN A 176 8.46 8.06 -7.06
CA ASN A 176 7.89 9.41 -6.93
C ASN A 176 6.47 9.39 -6.33
N ILE A 177 6.17 8.43 -5.45
CA ILE A 177 4.89 8.32 -4.75
C ILE A 177 5.07 8.78 -3.31
N CYS A 178 4.38 9.86 -2.98
CA CYS A 178 4.29 10.37 -1.62
C CYS A 178 3.02 9.81 -0.94
N PRO A 179 3.14 8.97 0.10
CA PRO A 179 1.98 8.52 0.84
C PRO A 179 1.32 9.68 1.58
N THR A 180 0.00 9.63 1.72
CA THR A 180 -0.76 10.69 2.40
C THR A 180 -0.83 10.38 3.90
N PRO A 181 -0.31 11.29 4.77
CA PRO A 181 -0.39 11.12 6.21
C PRO A 181 -1.81 11.42 6.72
N ILE A 182 -2.34 10.49 7.50
CA ILE A 182 -3.59 10.62 8.25
C ILE A 182 -3.22 10.53 9.72
N LEU A 183 -3.32 11.66 10.41
CA LEU A 183 -3.02 11.71 11.83
C LEU A 183 -4.14 11.03 12.63
N GLN A 184 -3.79 10.02 13.41
CA GLN A 184 -4.72 9.36 14.30
C GLN A 184 -4.50 9.84 15.74
N LYS A 185 -5.49 10.55 16.28
CA LYS A 185 -5.45 11.07 17.64
C LYS A 185 -5.96 10.01 18.61
N SER A 186 -5.06 9.30 19.28
CA SER A 186 -5.39 8.53 20.48
C SER A 186 -5.08 9.34 21.75
N LYS A 187 -5.79 9.05 22.84
CA LYS A 187 -5.65 9.73 24.14
C LYS A 187 -4.31 9.42 24.84
N VAL A 188 -3.59 8.38 24.39
CA VAL A 188 -2.42 7.84 25.08
C VAL A 188 -1.14 8.00 24.24
N HIS A 189 -1.17 7.71 22.93
CA HIS A 189 -0.03 7.82 22.00
C HIS A 189 -0.46 8.42 20.65
N GLN A 190 0.44 9.12 19.96
CA GLN A 190 0.14 9.78 18.68
C GLN A 190 0.76 8.99 17.52
N TYR A 191 -0.08 8.45 16.64
CA TYR A 191 0.34 7.68 15.47
C TYR A 191 0.03 8.42 14.18
N CYS A 192 0.82 8.15 13.15
CA CYS A 192 0.52 8.58 11.79
C CYS A 192 0.19 7.33 10.96
N CYS A 193 -1.03 7.28 10.43
CA CYS A 193 -1.43 6.25 9.48
C CYS A 193 -1.12 6.77 8.08
N MET A 194 -0.41 5.99 7.29
CA MET A 194 -0.04 6.36 5.94
C MET A 194 -0.80 5.45 4.98
N SER A 195 -1.63 6.06 4.14
CA SER A 195 -2.26 5.36 3.02
C SER A 195 -1.48 5.67 1.73
N LEU A 196 -1.30 4.64 0.90
CA LEU A 196 -0.76 4.78 -0.46
C LEU A 196 -1.86 5.16 -1.47
N GLU A 197 -3.09 5.44 -1.02
CA GLU A 197 -4.14 6.01 -1.86
C GLU A 197 -3.80 7.43 -2.27
N SER A 198 -2.95 7.56 -3.29
CA SER A 198 -2.83 8.75 -4.11
C SER A 198 -2.39 8.32 -5.50
N ILE A 199 -3.34 7.78 -6.27
CA ILE A 199 -3.31 7.94 -7.72
C ILE A 199 -4.12 9.21 -7.99
N HIS A 200 -3.49 10.37 -7.84
CA HIS A 200 -3.94 11.52 -8.61
C HIS A 200 -3.62 11.19 -10.07
N PHE A 201 -4.63 10.75 -10.82
CA PHE A 201 -4.64 10.93 -12.26
C PHE A 201 -4.66 12.44 -12.49
N THR A 202 -3.48 13.04 -12.64
CA THR A 202 -3.38 14.28 -13.41
C THR A 202 -3.52 13.84 -14.87
N ALA A 203 -4.75 13.85 -15.37
CA ALA A 203 -4.95 13.90 -16.81
C ALA A 203 -4.24 15.17 -17.30
N VAL A 204 -3.29 14.99 -18.21
CA VAL A 204 -2.87 16.06 -19.13
C VAL A 204 -3.88 16.07 -20.27
#